data_AF-A0A520WBJ8-F1
#
_entry.id   AF-A0A520WBJ8-F1
#
_cell.length_a   1.000
_cell.length_b   1.000
_cell.length_c   1.000
_cell.angle_alpha   90.00
_cell.angle_beta   90.00
_cell.angle_gamma   90.00
#
_symmetry.space_group_name_H-M   'P 1'
#
loop_
_entity.id
_entity.type
_entity.pdbx_description
1 polymer ?
#
loop_
_entity_poly.entity_id
_entity_poly.type
_entity_poly.pdbx_seq_one_letter_code
_entity_poly.pdbx_strand_id
1 'polypeptide(L)'
;MSLKRSGLAFGCVLCLLSVLCVTTLWAHMRVQKTMPEDGARLTSSPHHIQVWYTQLPDDAISQLLLEGVDGDVSLGDTTVKEDKSLVAMVSSVLADGNYTVKWRTAGDDGHTQRGDFAFTVRSAD
;
A
#
# COMPACT_ATOMS: atom_id res chain seq x y z
N MET A 1 -51.34 -44.24 -37.66
CA MET A 1 -51.21 -43.61 -36.32
C MET A 1 -49.75 -43.19 -36.18
N SER A 2 -49.33 -41.92 -36.30
CA SER A 2 -49.67 -40.73 -35.49
C SER A 2 -49.64 -41.06 -34.00
N LEU A 3 -48.72 -40.57 -33.16
CA LEU A 3 -48.52 -39.18 -32.71
C LEU A 3 -47.15 -39.12 -31.97
N LYS A 4 -46.24 -38.18 -32.27
CA LYS A 4 -46.00 -36.86 -31.63
C LYS A 4 -44.76 -36.80 -30.72
N ARG A 5 -43.87 -35.89 -31.15
CA ARG A 5 -42.87 -35.06 -30.45
C ARG A 5 -42.94 -35.03 -28.92
N SER A 6 -41.80 -35.32 -28.29
CA SER A 6 -41.44 -34.78 -26.97
C SER A 6 -40.05 -34.16 -27.05
N GLY A 7 -39.98 -32.91 -27.52
CA GLY A 7 -38.85 -32.04 -27.28
C GLY A 7 -39.13 -31.25 -26.02
N LEU A 8 -38.48 -31.56 -24.90
CA LEU A 8 -38.26 -30.63 -23.79
C LEU A 8 -37.33 -31.23 -22.71
N ALA A 9 -36.13 -31.68 -23.08
CA ALA A 9 -35.17 -32.13 -22.05
C ALA A 9 -33.72 -31.70 -22.29
N PHE A 10 -33.46 -30.90 -23.33
CA PHE A 10 -32.10 -30.41 -23.61
C PHE A 10 -31.89 -28.93 -23.24
N GLY A 11 -32.96 -28.19 -22.90
CA GLY A 11 -32.87 -26.78 -22.53
C GLY A 11 -32.56 -26.53 -21.05
N CYS A 12 -32.86 -27.48 -20.15
CA CYS A 12 -32.70 -27.26 -18.70
C CYS A 12 -31.32 -27.66 -18.16
N VAL A 13 -30.54 -28.48 -18.87
CA VAL A 13 -29.17 -28.84 -18.42
C VAL A 13 -28.18 -27.69 -18.68
N LEU A 14 -28.49 -26.78 -19.61
CA LEU A 14 -27.61 -25.66 -19.95
C LEU A 14 -27.75 -24.44 -19.01
N CYS A 15 -28.76 -24.40 -18.13
CA CYS A 15 -28.99 -23.28 -17.21
C CYS A 15 -28.45 -23.51 -15.78
N LEU A 16 -27.94 -24.71 -15.45
CA LEU A 16 -27.55 -25.04 -14.07
C LEU A 16 -26.04 -24.95 -13.80
N LEU A 17 -25.21 -24.60 -14.81
CA LEU A 17 -23.75 -24.51 -14.66
C LEU A 17 -23.20 -23.07 -14.64
N SER A 18 -24.06 -22.06 -14.54
CA SER A 18 -23.66 -20.66 -14.78
C SER A 18 -23.42 -19.81 -13.53
N VAL A 19 -23.50 -20.33 -12.31
CA VAL A 19 -23.35 -19.49 -11.11
C VAL A 19 -22.56 -20.22 -10.05
N LEU A 20 -21.29 -19.81 -9.85
CA LEU A 20 -20.55 -19.70 -8.58
C LEU A 20 -19.03 -19.63 -8.86
N CYS A 21 -18.60 -18.77 -9.78
CA CYS A 21 -17.23 -18.26 -9.72
C CYS A 21 -17.27 -17.05 -8.78
N VAL A 22 -17.20 -17.30 -7.47
CA VAL A 22 -17.00 -16.23 -6.50
C VAL A 22 -15.53 -15.85 -6.59
N THR A 23 -15.18 -14.96 -7.52
CA THR A 23 -13.86 -14.35 -7.50
C THR A 23 -13.83 -13.45 -6.27
N THR A 24 -13.26 -13.93 -5.17
CA THR A 24 -12.80 -13.06 -4.09
C THR A 24 -11.67 -12.20 -4.66
N LEU A 25 -12.03 -11.08 -5.27
CA LEU A 25 -11.11 -10.00 -5.60
C LEU A 25 -10.72 -9.36 -4.27
N TRP A 26 -9.84 -10.00 -3.51
CA TRP A 26 -9.14 -9.34 -2.41
C TRP A 26 -8.24 -8.30 -3.05
N ALA A 27 -8.70 -7.05 -3.02
CA ALA A 27 -7.89 -5.93 -3.48
C ALA A 27 -6.72 -5.80 -2.51
N HIS A 28 -5.57 -6.36 -2.88
CA HIS A 28 -4.33 -6.24 -2.11
C HIS A 28 -4.06 -4.77 -1.77
N MET A 29 -3.54 -4.53 -0.57
CA MET A 29 -3.11 -3.20 -0.14
C MET A 29 -2.16 -2.58 -1.17
N ARG A 30 -2.35 -1.30 -1.48
CA ARG A 30 -1.48 -0.51 -2.35
C ARG A 30 -1.18 0.84 -1.70
N VAL A 31 0.00 1.39 -1.98
CA VAL A 31 0.32 2.79 -1.66
C VAL A 31 -0.54 3.72 -2.52
N GLN A 32 -1.19 4.69 -1.88
CA GLN A 32 -1.96 5.76 -2.53
C GLN A 32 -1.11 7.00 -2.77
N LYS A 33 -0.33 7.41 -1.78
CA LYS A 33 0.56 8.59 -1.82
C LYS A 33 1.58 8.52 -0.69
N THR A 34 2.61 9.35 -0.79
CA THR A 34 3.66 9.52 0.21
C THR A 34 3.84 11.01 0.56
N MET A 35 4.33 11.27 1.76
CA MET A 35 4.80 12.59 2.20
C MET A 35 6.18 12.37 2.85
N PRO A 36 7.26 12.93 2.30
CA PRO A 36 7.34 13.64 1.02
C PRO A 36 6.84 12.81 -0.17
N GLU A 37 6.41 13.47 -1.25
CA GLU A 37 6.07 12.76 -2.50
C GLU A 37 7.30 12.00 -3.03
N ASP A 38 7.08 10.85 -3.66
CA ASP A 38 8.17 10.10 -4.30
C ASP A 38 8.85 10.93 -5.38
N GLY A 39 10.17 11.06 -5.27
CA GLY A 39 11.01 11.93 -6.10
C GLY A 39 10.98 13.41 -5.71
N ALA A 40 10.34 13.79 -4.58
CA ALA A 40 10.27 15.19 -4.16
C ALA A 40 11.65 15.81 -3.93
N ARG A 41 11.76 17.10 -4.27
CA ARG A 41 12.93 17.94 -3.96
C ARG A 41 12.51 19.02 -2.97
N LEU A 42 12.94 18.88 -1.74
CA LEU A 42 12.58 19.76 -0.63
C LEU A 42 13.65 20.83 -0.43
N THR A 43 13.22 22.05 -0.13
CA THR A 43 14.11 23.15 0.26
C THR A 43 14.41 23.20 1.75
N SER A 44 13.83 22.28 2.53
CA SER A 44 14.02 22.15 3.97
C SER A 44 13.73 20.72 4.42
N SER A 45 14.26 20.33 5.58
CA SER A 45 13.98 19.04 6.21
C SER A 45 12.47 18.86 6.46
N PRO A 46 11.87 17.72 6.07
CA PRO A 46 10.48 17.43 6.42
C PRO A 46 10.37 17.16 7.93
N HIS A 47 9.19 17.44 8.50
CA HIS A 47 8.92 17.15 9.90
C HIS A 47 8.58 15.69 10.18
N HIS A 48 8.03 14.99 9.19
CA HIS A 48 7.61 13.60 9.30
C HIS A 48 7.68 12.92 7.94
N ILE A 49 7.69 11.59 7.99
CA ILE A 49 7.49 10.71 6.85
C ILE A 49 6.11 10.07 7.00
N GLN A 50 5.34 10.02 5.93
CA GLN A 50 4.02 9.39 5.94
C GLN A 50 3.71 8.66 4.63
N VAL A 51 3.07 7.50 4.73
CA VAL A 51 2.67 6.67 3.59
C VAL A 51 1.20 6.29 3.77
N TRP A 52 0.36 6.60 2.78
CA TRP A 52 -1.06 6.26 2.79
C TRP A 52 -1.32 5.03 1.94
N TYR A 53 -2.23 4.18 2.40
CA TYR A 53 -2.54 2.90 1.78
C TYR A 53 -4.04 2.76 1.49
N THR A 54 -4.41 1.87 0.58
CA THR A 54 -5.82 1.57 0.25
C THR A 54 -6.56 0.83 1.38
N GLN A 55 -5.82 0.12 2.23
CA GLN A 55 -6.31 -0.62 3.40
C GLN A 55 -5.63 -0.11 4.66
N LEU A 56 -6.21 -0.42 5.83
CA LEU A 56 -5.60 -0.07 7.11
C LEU A 56 -4.35 -0.96 7.33
N PRO A 57 -3.18 -0.37 7.63
CA PRO A 57 -1.98 -1.12 8.03
C PRO A 57 -2.17 -1.94 9.31
N ASP A 58 -1.57 -3.13 9.36
CA ASP A 58 -1.40 -3.90 10.60
C ASP A 58 -0.29 -3.27 11.47
N ASP A 59 -0.67 -2.76 12.64
CA ASP A 59 0.21 -2.07 13.59
C ASP A 59 1.33 -2.95 14.13
N ALA A 60 1.09 -4.25 14.33
CA ALA A 60 2.06 -5.16 14.96
C ALA A 60 3.29 -5.43 14.10
N ILE A 61 3.20 -5.23 12.78
CA ILE A 61 4.30 -5.50 11.84
C ILE A 61 4.77 -4.26 11.06
N SER A 62 4.01 -3.16 11.15
CA SER A 62 4.24 -1.95 10.37
C SER A 62 5.50 -1.21 10.81
N GLN A 63 6.28 -0.72 9.84
CA GLN A 63 7.54 -0.03 10.12
C GLN A 63 7.90 0.95 9.00
N LEU A 64 8.41 2.12 9.40
CA LEU A 64 9.10 3.08 8.55
C LEU A 64 10.58 3.15 8.94
N LEU A 65 11.45 3.19 7.94
CA LEU A 65 12.89 3.42 8.09
C LEU A 65 13.31 4.52 7.11
N LEU A 66 14.31 5.31 7.49
CA LEU A 66 14.89 6.36 6.66
C LEU A 66 16.38 6.13 6.52
N GLU A 67 16.86 6.11 5.28
CA GLU A 67 18.29 6.02 4.94
C GLU A 67 18.71 7.33 4.27
N GLY A 68 19.80 7.92 4.73
CA GLY A 68 20.47 9.05 4.11
C GLY A 68 21.81 8.64 3.48
N VAL A 69 22.55 9.61 2.96
CA VAL A 69 23.87 9.39 2.33
C VAL A 69 24.87 8.76 3.30
N ASP A 70 24.80 9.11 4.59
CA ASP A 70 25.71 8.64 5.63
C ASP A 70 25.21 7.38 6.37
N GLY A 71 24.09 6.79 5.91
CA GLY A 71 23.46 5.62 6.50
C GLY A 71 22.10 5.91 7.15
N ASP A 72 21.71 5.05 8.10
CA ASP A 72 20.39 5.11 8.73
C ASP A 72 20.16 6.42 9.51
N VAL A 73 18.99 7.00 9.32
CA VAL A 73 18.53 8.21 10.01
C VAL A 73 17.45 7.83 11.00
N SER A 74 17.60 8.28 12.25
CA SER A 74 16.64 7.97 13.30
C SER A 74 15.30 8.65 13.05
N LEU A 75 14.25 7.85 12.97
CA LEU A 75 12.86 8.29 13.07
C LEU A 75 12.34 8.07 14.49
N GLY A 76 11.26 8.77 14.84
CA GLY A 76 10.42 8.38 15.96
C GLY A 76 9.64 7.10 15.67
N ASP A 77 8.82 6.66 16.63
CA ASP A 77 8.02 5.45 16.47
C ASP A 77 7.09 5.52 15.25
N THR A 78 7.00 4.40 14.53
CA THR A 78 6.01 4.26 13.46
C THR A 78 4.64 4.11 14.09
N THR A 79 3.68 4.94 13.67
CA THR A 79 2.30 4.90 14.14
C THR A 79 1.35 4.63 12.99
N VAL A 80 0.45 3.67 13.13
CA VAL A 80 -0.72 3.52 12.25
C VAL A 80 -1.77 4.57 12.59
N LYS A 81 -2.32 5.23 11.57
CA LYS A 81 -3.40 6.22 11.71
C LYS A 81 -4.70 5.73 11.08
N GLU A 82 -5.82 6.26 11.58
CA GLU A 82 -7.18 5.93 11.11
C GLU A 82 -7.40 6.23 9.62
N ASP A 83 -6.66 7.20 9.05
CA ASP A 83 -6.68 7.53 7.63
C ASP A 83 -5.89 6.54 6.75
N LYS A 84 -5.59 5.35 7.29
CA LYS A 84 -4.87 4.25 6.63
C LYS A 84 -3.44 4.64 6.26
N SER A 85 -2.74 5.31 7.17
CA SER A 85 -1.36 5.70 6.95
C SER A 85 -0.41 5.20 8.03
N LEU A 86 0.84 5.01 7.63
CA LEU A 86 1.98 4.94 8.55
C LEU A 86 2.60 6.32 8.63
N VAL A 87 2.90 6.79 9.84
CA VAL A 87 3.64 8.04 10.07
C VAL A 87 4.75 7.84 11.08
N ALA A 88 5.88 8.50 10.85
CA ALA A 88 6.98 8.58 11.80
C ALA A 88 7.60 9.99 11.75
N MET A 89 7.91 10.55 12.92
CA MET A 89 8.54 11.87 13.02
C MET A 89 10.02 11.80 12.64
N VAL A 90 10.52 12.83 11.97
CA VAL A 90 11.97 12.96 11.71
C VAL A 90 12.62 13.55 12.96
N SER A 91 13.54 12.81 13.57
CA SER A 91 14.07 13.14 14.92
C SER A 91 15.07 14.30 14.93
N SER A 92 15.68 14.60 13.78
CA SER A 92 16.71 15.62 13.64
C SER A 92 16.62 16.28 12.27
N VAL A 93 17.09 17.53 12.17
CA VAL A 93 17.15 18.24 10.88
C VAL A 93 18.01 17.44 9.89
N LEU A 94 17.41 17.12 8.74
CA LEU A 94 18.11 16.46 7.65
C LEU A 94 19.08 17.43 6.96
N ALA A 95 20.31 16.98 6.74
CA ALA A 95 21.27 17.68 5.91
C ALA A 95 20.87 17.65 4.43
N ASP A 96 21.55 18.45 3.62
CA ASP A 96 21.40 18.38 2.17
C ASP A 96 21.86 17.02 1.64
N GLY A 97 20.98 16.30 0.96
CA GLY A 97 21.25 14.93 0.55
C GLY A 97 20.08 14.21 -0.08
N ASN A 98 20.37 13.00 -0.56
CA ASN A 98 19.34 12.05 -1.01
C ASN A 98 18.94 11.17 0.15
N TYR A 99 17.64 10.87 0.22
CA TYR A 99 17.04 10.06 1.25
C TYR A 99 16.14 8.99 0.63
N THR A 100 16.18 7.79 1.20
CA THR A 100 15.32 6.67 0.83
C THR A 100 14.49 6.28 2.05
N VAL A 101 13.17 6.29 1.89
CA VAL A 101 12.25 5.75 2.89
C VAL A 101 11.96 4.32 2.52
N LYS A 102 12.09 3.41 3.49
CA LYS A 102 11.65 2.01 3.37
C LYS A 102 10.44 1.80 4.26
N TRP A 103 9.46 1.05 3.76
CA TRP A 103 8.26 0.71 4.52
C TRP A 103 7.98 -0.79 4.47
N ARG A 104 7.37 -1.29 5.54
CA ARG A 104 6.83 -2.65 5.64
C ARG A 104 5.47 -2.58 6.33
N THR A 105 4.49 -3.32 5.83
CA THR A 105 3.13 -3.41 6.42
C THR A 105 2.37 -4.62 5.89
N ALA A 106 1.15 -4.88 6.36
CA ALA A 106 0.16 -5.77 5.75
C ALA A 106 -1.23 -5.12 5.84
N GLY A 107 -2.12 -5.51 4.92
CA GLY A 107 -3.54 -5.18 5.00
C GLY A 107 -4.36 -6.34 5.57
N ASP A 108 -5.67 -6.30 5.32
CA ASP A 108 -6.63 -7.26 5.87
C ASP A 108 -6.38 -8.72 5.45
N ASP A 109 -5.65 -8.94 4.33
CA ASP A 109 -5.28 -10.27 3.84
C ASP A 109 -4.07 -10.89 4.55
N GLY A 110 -3.42 -10.13 5.45
CA GLY A 110 -2.27 -10.59 6.24
C GLY A 110 -0.97 -10.75 5.46
N HIS A 111 -0.95 -10.45 4.15
CA HIS A 111 0.28 -10.56 3.37
C HIS A 111 1.19 -9.37 3.65
N THR A 112 2.39 -9.65 4.18
CA THR A 112 3.39 -8.60 4.38
C THR A 112 3.90 -8.07 3.05
N GLN A 113 3.72 -6.77 2.85
CA GLN A 113 4.24 -6.00 1.73
C GLN A 113 5.38 -5.09 2.19
N ARG A 114 6.26 -4.77 1.25
CA ARG A 114 7.41 -3.89 1.43
C ARG A 114 7.55 -3.01 0.21
N GLY A 115 8.16 -1.86 0.38
CA GLY A 115 8.59 -1.01 -0.71
C GLY A 115 9.42 0.16 -0.19
N ASP A 116 9.74 1.05 -1.11
CA ASP A 116 10.55 2.21 -0.86
C ASP A 116 10.14 3.37 -1.77
N PHE A 117 10.54 4.57 -1.39
CA PHE A 117 10.46 5.78 -2.22
C PHE A 117 11.60 6.73 -1.84
N ALA A 118 11.92 7.69 -2.70
CA ALA A 118 13.06 8.59 -2.48
C ALA A 118 12.64 10.06 -2.45
N PHE A 119 13.43 10.88 -1.76
CA PHE A 119 13.34 12.34 -1.85
C PHE A 119 14.73 12.97 -1.67
N THR A 120 14.87 14.23 -2.04
CA THR A 120 16.11 14.99 -1.87
C THR A 120 15.84 16.24 -1.03
N VAL A 121 16.75 16.56 -0.11
CA VAL A 121 16.78 17.86 0.59
C VAL A 121 17.92 18.69 0.00
N ARG A 122 17.61 19.94 -0.40
CA ARG A 122 18.56 20.95 -0.85
C ARG A 122 18.14 22.30 -0.31
N SER A 123 18.79 22.75 0.75
CA SER A 123 18.51 24.05 1.36
C SER A 123 18.69 25.16 0.33
N ALA A 124 17.78 26.13 0.30
CA ALA A 124 18.00 27.35 -0.47
C ALA A 124 19.10 28.16 0.23
N ASP A 125 20.20 28.42 -0.48
CA ASP A 125 21.30 29.30 -0.05
C ASP A 125 20.81 30.74 0.20
#